data_AF-A0A385Z762-F1
#
_entry.id   AF-A0A385Z762-F1
#
_cell.length_a   1.000
_cell.length_b   1.000
_cell.length_c   1.000
_cell.angle_alpha   90.00
_cell.angle_beta   90.00
_cell.angle_gamma   90.00
#
_symmetry.space_group_name_H-M   'P 1'
#
loop_
_entity.id
_entity.type
_entity.pdbx_description
1 polymer ?
#
loop_
_entity_poly.entity_id
_entity_poly.type
_entity_poly.pdbx_seq_one_letter_code
_entity_poly.pdbx_strand_id
1 'polypeptide(L)'
;MRDKSAATSLPTPATLMNVQNAVVGLRGRDLFSTVRGLTLQGMQHPLRNTKHALALGKQLGRVLLGDTPYQPHPSDARFADPAWSLNPFYRRSLQAYLAWQKQLTLWIDESTPNPDDRARAQFIASLIGDALAPSNSPLNPLALKELFNSGGGSLIKGARHLYDDLLHNHGLPSQVNKQAFEVGKNLATTAGSVVFRNELLELIQYRPLSEKQYLKPLLIVPPQINKFYIFDLSTEKSFVQYALKNGLQVFMVSWRNPDARHREWGLSTYVQALEEALDVCRSITASKDVHLLGACAGGLTMAALQGHLQAKRQLRKVASATYAVSLLDCQIDSPAMLFADEQTLEAAKRRSYQQGVLDGRDMARIFAWMRPNDLIWNYWVNNYLLGKQPPAFDILYWNNDNTRLPAALHGDLLDLFKHNPLTHPGGLEVCGTPIDLQKVTVDSFSIAGINDHITPWDAVYRSTLLLGGERRFVLSNAGHIQAILNPPGNPKANFIENAKLSADPRAWYYDAKQSAGSWWPEWLNWIQARAGEQRETQLSIGNARYPAMEAAPGTYVHVR
;
A
#
# COMPACT_ATOMS: atom_id res chain seq x y z
N MET A 1 -29.95 34.79 2.17
CA MET A 1 -28.57 34.50 2.61
C MET A 1 -28.62 33.81 3.95
N ARG A 2 -28.46 32.48 3.95
CA ARG A 2 -28.19 31.66 5.13
C ARG A 2 -27.18 30.62 4.65
N ASP A 3 -25.91 30.84 5.01
CA ASP A 3 -24.86 29.86 4.81
C ASP A 3 -25.23 28.58 5.54
N LYS A 4 -25.41 27.50 4.78
CA LYS A 4 -25.34 26.14 5.33
C LYS A 4 -23.86 25.87 5.55
N SER A 5 -23.44 25.80 6.82
CA SER A 5 -22.17 25.18 7.17
C SER A 5 -22.12 23.80 6.52
N ALA A 6 -21.13 23.60 5.65
CA ALA A 6 -20.82 22.27 5.15
C ALA A 6 -20.37 21.45 6.35
N ALA A 7 -21.26 20.62 6.89
CA ALA A 7 -20.89 19.62 7.87
C ALA A 7 -19.83 18.73 7.22
N THR A 8 -18.61 18.76 7.76
CA THR A 8 -17.51 17.87 7.41
C THR A 8 -17.93 16.45 7.79
N SER A 9 -18.71 15.79 6.92
CA SER A 9 -19.04 14.40 7.09
C SER A 9 -17.77 13.58 6.91
N LEU A 10 -17.46 12.71 7.87
CA LEU A 10 -16.43 11.69 7.72
C LEU A 10 -16.64 10.97 6.39
N PRO A 11 -15.60 10.83 5.53
CA PRO A 11 -15.71 9.90 4.41
C PRO A 11 -16.00 8.52 5.02
N THR A 12 -17.11 7.92 4.61
CA THR A 12 -17.44 6.54 4.98
C THR A 12 -16.24 5.69 4.58
N PRO A 13 -15.64 4.89 5.49
CA PRO A 13 -14.52 4.04 5.11
C PRO A 13 -15.01 3.17 3.96
N ALA A 14 -14.40 3.36 2.78
CA ALA A 14 -14.72 2.52 1.64
C ALA A 14 -14.46 1.08 2.07
N THR A 15 -15.45 0.21 1.85
CA THR A 15 -15.54 -1.18 2.27
C THR A 15 -14.52 -2.09 1.57
N LEU A 16 -13.28 -1.64 1.41
CA LEU A 16 -12.26 -2.18 0.54
C LEU A 16 -11.02 -2.61 1.35
N MET A 17 -10.51 -3.79 1.00
CA MET A 17 -9.48 -4.60 1.68
C MET A 17 -8.17 -3.88 2.03
N ASN A 18 -7.58 -4.31 3.16
CA ASN A 18 -6.33 -3.84 3.81
C ASN A 18 -5.09 -4.76 3.56
N VAL A 19 -3.91 -4.38 4.08
CA VAL A 19 -2.62 -5.14 3.98
C VAL A 19 -2.77 -6.61 4.35
N GLN A 20 -3.52 -6.91 5.41
CA GLN A 20 -3.66 -8.26 5.94
C GLN A 20 -4.11 -9.26 4.87
N ASN A 21 -5.00 -8.84 3.96
CA ASN A 21 -5.54 -9.71 2.92
C ASN A 21 -4.50 -10.11 1.87
N ALA A 22 -3.60 -9.20 1.54
CA ALA A 22 -2.53 -9.49 0.60
C ALA A 22 -1.48 -10.43 1.21
N VAL A 23 -1.29 -10.36 2.53
CA VAL A 23 -0.37 -11.22 3.27
C VAL A 23 -0.97 -12.62 3.47
N VAL A 24 -2.27 -12.74 3.74
CA VAL A 24 -2.97 -14.04 3.93
C VAL A 24 -3.10 -14.81 2.61
N GLY A 25 -3.43 -14.10 1.52
CA GLY A 25 -3.70 -14.67 0.21
C GLY A 25 -5.02 -15.44 0.09
N LEU A 26 -5.59 -15.49 -1.13
CA LEU A 26 -6.87 -16.15 -1.40
C LEU A 26 -6.66 -17.62 -1.81
N ARG A 27 -7.41 -18.56 -1.21
CA ARG A 27 -7.45 -19.95 -1.68
C ARG A 27 -8.34 -20.07 -2.93
N GLY A 28 -7.80 -20.68 -4.00
CA GLY A 28 -8.62 -21.13 -5.12
C GLY A 28 -9.68 -22.16 -4.69
N ARG A 29 -9.38 -23.03 -3.73
CA ARG A 29 -10.35 -24.01 -3.18
C ARG A 29 -11.55 -23.34 -2.51
N ASP A 30 -11.35 -22.22 -1.81
CA ASP A 30 -12.44 -21.53 -1.11
C ASP A 30 -13.35 -20.80 -2.10
N LEU A 31 -12.76 -20.20 -3.16
CA LEU A 31 -13.51 -19.65 -4.30
C LEU A 31 -14.33 -20.73 -5.00
N PHE A 32 -13.73 -21.89 -5.30
CA PHE A 32 -14.44 -23.02 -5.92
C PHE A 32 -15.53 -23.58 -5.00
N SER A 33 -15.31 -23.66 -3.69
CA SER A 33 -16.35 -24.12 -2.76
C SER A 33 -17.49 -23.13 -2.61
N THR A 34 -17.22 -21.82 -2.65
CA THR A 34 -18.26 -20.78 -2.64
C THR A 34 -19.05 -20.78 -3.94
N VAL A 35 -18.39 -20.88 -5.10
CA VAL A 35 -19.06 -21.02 -6.40
C VAL A 35 -19.88 -22.32 -6.46
N ARG A 36 -19.35 -23.42 -5.92
CA ARG A 36 -20.07 -24.69 -5.78
C ARG A 36 -21.26 -24.58 -4.83
N GLY A 37 -21.12 -23.85 -3.72
CA GLY A 37 -22.19 -23.57 -2.77
C GLY A 37 -23.31 -22.75 -3.41
N LEU A 38 -22.96 -21.70 -4.16
CA LEU A 38 -23.92 -20.87 -4.90
C LEU A 38 -24.65 -21.63 -6.00
N THR A 39 -23.95 -22.49 -6.74
CA THR A 39 -24.57 -23.32 -7.79
C THR A 39 -25.49 -24.38 -7.17
N LEU A 40 -25.08 -25.03 -6.08
CA LEU A 40 -25.92 -25.99 -5.35
C LEU A 40 -27.14 -25.33 -4.73
N GLN A 41 -27.00 -24.16 -4.10
CA GLN A 41 -28.13 -23.39 -3.55
C GLN A 41 -29.06 -22.88 -4.65
N GLY A 42 -28.51 -22.45 -5.79
CA GLY A 42 -29.29 -22.12 -6.97
C GLY A 42 -30.12 -23.31 -7.46
N MET A 43 -29.56 -24.52 -7.45
CA MET A 43 -30.32 -25.73 -7.82
C MET A 43 -31.40 -26.10 -6.78
N GLN A 44 -31.22 -25.76 -5.51
CA GLN A 44 -32.13 -26.13 -4.41
C GLN A 44 -33.37 -25.22 -4.26
N HIS A 45 -33.39 -24.03 -4.89
CA HIS A 45 -34.51 -23.07 -4.80
C HIS A 45 -35.07 -22.64 -6.17
N PRO A 46 -35.70 -23.55 -6.93
CA PRO A 46 -36.17 -23.28 -8.30
C PRO A 46 -37.19 -22.14 -8.38
N LEU A 47 -38.09 -22.01 -7.39
CA LEU A 47 -39.10 -20.93 -7.33
C LEU A 47 -38.49 -19.53 -7.14
N ARG A 48 -37.35 -19.43 -6.46
CA ARG A 48 -36.66 -18.15 -6.29
C ARG A 48 -35.94 -17.77 -7.58
N ASN A 49 -35.28 -18.73 -8.24
CA ASN A 49 -34.62 -18.49 -9.52
C ASN A 49 -35.60 -18.05 -10.60
N THR A 50 -36.77 -18.67 -10.69
CA THR A 50 -37.80 -18.25 -11.66
C THR A 50 -38.31 -16.85 -11.37
N LYS A 51 -38.55 -16.47 -10.11
CA LYS A 51 -38.89 -15.09 -9.71
C LYS A 51 -37.82 -14.10 -10.16
N HIS A 52 -36.54 -14.38 -9.89
CA HIS A 52 -35.46 -13.48 -10.27
C HIS A 52 -35.22 -13.43 -11.80
N ALA A 53 -35.39 -14.55 -12.50
CA ALA A 53 -35.30 -14.61 -13.97
C ALA A 53 -36.45 -13.85 -14.65
N LEU A 54 -37.69 -13.96 -14.14
CA LEU A 54 -38.83 -13.19 -14.63
C LEU A 54 -38.66 -11.69 -14.36
N ALA A 55 -38.15 -11.33 -13.18
CA ALA A 55 -37.82 -9.95 -12.86
C ALA A 55 -36.74 -9.39 -13.80
N LEU A 56 -35.66 -10.15 -14.06
CA LEU A 56 -34.64 -9.77 -15.04
C LEU A 56 -35.23 -9.61 -16.44
N GLY A 57 -36.03 -10.57 -16.89
CA GLY A 57 -36.70 -10.54 -18.20
C GLY A 57 -37.60 -9.32 -18.36
N LYS A 58 -38.35 -8.94 -17.31
CA LYS A 58 -39.16 -7.72 -17.30
C LYS A 58 -38.30 -6.45 -17.39
N GLN A 59 -37.17 -6.39 -16.67
CA GLN A 59 -36.26 -5.26 -16.77
C GLN A 59 -35.60 -5.17 -18.15
N LEU A 60 -35.14 -6.30 -18.70
CA LEU A 60 -34.56 -6.35 -20.05
C LEU A 60 -35.58 -5.96 -21.12
N GLY A 61 -36.86 -6.35 -20.98
CA GLY A 61 -37.94 -5.89 -21.84
C GLY A 61 -38.12 -4.37 -21.83
N ARG A 62 -38.09 -3.75 -20.64
CA ARG A 62 -38.12 -2.27 -20.50
C ARG A 62 -36.90 -1.60 -21.13
N VAL A 63 -35.73 -2.18 -20.92
CA VAL A 63 -34.48 -1.69 -21.54
C VAL A 63 -34.56 -1.76 -23.07
N LEU A 64 -35.07 -2.85 -23.64
CA LEU A 64 -35.27 -2.99 -25.08
C LEU A 64 -36.26 -1.93 -25.63
N LEU A 65 -37.31 -1.62 -24.86
CA LEU A 65 -38.27 -0.55 -25.17
C LEU A 65 -37.66 0.87 -25.06
N GLY A 66 -36.45 1.00 -24.50
CA GLY A 66 -35.71 2.26 -24.43
C GLY A 66 -35.69 2.94 -23.07
N ASP A 67 -36.28 2.32 -22.04
CA ASP A 67 -36.23 2.84 -20.68
C ASP A 67 -34.81 2.81 -20.12
N THR A 68 -34.46 3.81 -19.30
CA THR A 68 -33.19 3.88 -18.57
C THR A 68 -33.42 3.83 -17.06
N PRO A 69 -33.78 2.66 -16.51
CA PRO A 69 -34.15 2.53 -15.10
C PRO A 69 -32.97 2.66 -14.13
N TYR A 70 -31.71 2.55 -14.61
CA TYR A 70 -30.52 2.55 -13.77
C TYR A 70 -29.53 3.62 -14.20
N GLN A 71 -28.88 4.27 -13.25
CA GLN A 71 -27.76 5.16 -13.52
C GLN A 71 -26.44 4.44 -13.20
N PRO A 72 -25.41 4.57 -14.06
CA PRO A 72 -24.08 4.09 -13.72
C PRO A 72 -23.56 4.85 -12.50
N HIS A 73 -22.69 4.20 -11.73
CA HIS A 73 -22.08 4.85 -10.58
C HIS A 73 -21.24 6.06 -11.06
N PRO A 74 -21.38 7.26 -10.46
CA PRO A 74 -20.70 8.47 -10.94
C PRO A 74 -19.17 8.35 -11.02
N SER A 75 -18.58 7.46 -10.23
CA SER A 75 -17.14 7.21 -10.20
C SER A 75 -16.66 6.13 -11.19
N ASP A 76 -17.55 5.48 -11.95
CA ASP A 76 -17.16 4.45 -12.92
C ASP A 76 -16.76 5.10 -14.27
N ALA A 77 -15.46 5.35 -14.41
CA ALA A 77 -14.89 6.00 -15.59
C ALA A 77 -15.05 5.18 -16.89
N ARG A 78 -15.37 3.87 -16.82
CA ARG A 78 -15.55 3.01 -18.01
C ARG A 78 -16.69 3.46 -18.91
N PHE A 79 -17.69 4.13 -18.34
CA PHE A 79 -18.89 4.60 -19.05
C PHE A 79 -18.90 6.12 -19.28
N ALA A 80 -17.74 6.77 -19.18
CA ALA A 80 -17.61 8.22 -19.35
C ALA A 80 -17.81 8.72 -20.79
N ASP A 81 -17.63 7.87 -21.81
CA ASP A 81 -17.82 8.27 -23.21
C ASP A 81 -19.30 8.61 -23.49
N PRO A 82 -19.60 9.77 -24.10
CA PRO A 82 -20.98 10.17 -24.42
C PRO A 82 -21.75 9.15 -25.28
N ALA A 83 -21.08 8.26 -26.02
CA ALA A 83 -21.75 7.21 -26.79
C ALA A 83 -22.61 6.30 -25.91
N TRP A 84 -22.23 6.07 -24.65
CA TRP A 84 -23.00 5.25 -23.71
C TRP A 84 -24.36 5.86 -23.35
N SER A 85 -24.48 7.20 -23.39
CA SER A 85 -25.74 7.90 -23.13
C SER A 85 -26.46 8.29 -24.43
N LEU A 86 -25.75 8.68 -25.48
CA LEU A 86 -26.33 9.23 -26.71
C LEU A 86 -26.76 8.16 -27.71
N ASN A 87 -26.04 7.04 -27.82
CA ASN A 87 -26.35 6.02 -28.81
C ASN A 87 -27.35 4.97 -28.24
N PRO A 88 -28.48 4.71 -28.91
CA PRO A 88 -29.49 3.76 -28.43
C PRO A 88 -28.96 2.33 -28.22
N PHE A 89 -28.01 1.87 -29.03
CA PHE A 89 -27.43 0.53 -28.89
C PHE A 89 -26.57 0.43 -27.62
N TYR A 90 -25.62 1.36 -27.45
CA TYR A 90 -24.75 1.37 -26.27
C TYR A 90 -25.53 1.62 -24.98
N ARG A 91 -26.50 2.54 -25.02
CA ARG A 91 -27.39 2.81 -23.88
C ARG A 91 -28.13 1.55 -23.43
N ARG A 92 -28.71 0.80 -24.36
CA ARG A 92 -29.41 -0.46 -24.05
C ARG A 92 -28.46 -1.52 -23.50
N SER A 93 -27.26 -1.65 -24.05
CA SER A 93 -26.26 -2.60 -23.53
C SER A 93 -25.81 -2.27 -22.10
N LEU A 94 -25.59 -0.98 -21.79
CA LEU A 94 -25.28 -0.51 -20.44
C LEU A 94 -26.42 -0.80 -19.46
N GLN A 95 -27.65 -0.48 -19.85
CA GLN A 95 -28.82 -0.73 -18.99
C GLN A 95 -29.06 -2.23 -18.76
N ALA A 96 -28.85 -3.08 -19.77
CA ALA A 96 -28.95 -4.52 -19.64
C ALA A 96 -27.91 -5.07 -18.65
N TYR A 97 -26.67 -4.57 -18.73
CA TYR A 97 -25.60 -4.88 -17.80
C TYR A 97 -25.93 -4.46 -16.35
N LEU A 98 -26.36 -3.20 -16.14
CA LEU A 98 -26.73 -2.70 -14.82
C LEU A 98 -27.93 -3.45 -14.22
N ALA A 99 -28.92 -3.80 -15.05
CA ALA A 99 -30.06 -4.59 -14.64
C ALA A 99 -29.65 -5.99 -14.18
N TRP A 100 -28.75 -6.64 -14.93
CA TRP A 100 -28.21 -7.94 -14.58
C TRP A 100 -27.41 -7.91 -13.27
N GLN A 101 -26.51 -6.93 -13.11
CA GLN A 101 -25.75 -6.78 -11.86
C GLN A 101 -26.66 -6.58 -10.65
N LYS A 102 -27.63 -5.67 -10.74
CA LYS A 102 -28.57 -5.42 -9.65
C LYS A 102 -29.36 -6.67 -9.29
N GLN A 103 -29.82 -7.41 -10.30
CA GLN A 103 -30.60 -8.61 -10.08
C GLN A 103 -29.75 -9.75 -9.49
N LEU A 104 -28.49 -9.86 -9.90
CA LEU A 104 -27.55 -10.83 -9.36
C LEU A 104 -27.26 -10.55 -7.88
N THR A 105 -27.05 -9.28 -7.50
CA THR A 105 -26.88 -8.90 -6.09
C THR A 105 -28.11 -9.22 -5.26
N LEU A 106 -29.31 -8.87 -5.74
CA LEU A 106 -30.56 -9.20 -5.05
C LEU A 106 -30.76 -10.71 -4.89
N TRP A 107 -30.40 -11.50 -5.91
CA TRP A 107 -30.47 -12.96 -5.83
C TRP A 107 -29.51 -13.51 -4.79
N ILE A 108 -28.29 -12.98 -4.69
CA ILE A 108 -27.30 -13.38 -3.67
C ILE A 108 -27.79 -13.03 -2.26
N ASP A 109 -28.37 -11.84 -2.09
CA ASP A 109 -28.92 -11.36 -0.81
C ASP A 109 -30.07 -12.23 -0.31
N GLU A 110 -30.99 -12.62 -1.20
CA GLU A 110 -32.13 -13.48 -0.87
C GLU A 110 -31.75 -14.97 -0.72
N SER A 111 -30.67 -15.43 -1.38
CA SER A 111 -30.29 -16.85 -1.41
C SER A 111 -29.33 -17.26 -0.29
N THR A 112 -28.55 -16.30 0.25
CA THR A 112 -27.50 -16.61 1.22
C THR A 112 -27.88 -16.06 2.60
N PRO A 113 -28.36 -16.91 3.54
CA PRO A 113 -28.81 -16.46 4.86
C PRO A 113 -27.65 -16.12 5.80
N ASN A 114 -26.48 -16.76 5.63
CA ASN A 114 -25.27 -16.42 6.38
C ASN A 114 -24.69 -15.09 5.86
N PRO A 115 -24.54 -14.05 6.72
CA PRO A 115 -23.99 -12.76 6.31
C PRO A 115 -22.57 -12.89 5.72
N ASP A 116 -21.77 -13.85 6.20
CA ASP A 116 -20.40 -14.00 5.75
C ASP A 116 -20.33 -14.58 4.33
N ASP A 117 -21.04 -15.69 4.09
CA ASP A 117 -21.12 -16.29 2.75
C ASP A 117 -21.75 -15.33 1.72
N ARG A 118 -22.68 -14.47 2.16
CA ARG A 118 -23.29 -13.43 1.31
C ARG A 118 -22.25 -12.42 0.85
N ALA A 119 -21.43 -11.89 1.76
CA ALA A 119 -20.37 -10.95 1.41
C ALA A 119 -19.35 -11.59 0.44
N ARG A 120 -19.00 -12.87 0.65
CA ARG A 120 -18.11 -13.61 -0.25
C ARG A 120 -18.71 -13.76 -1.65
N ALA A 121 -19.98 -14.15 -1.73
CA ALA A 121 -20.69 -14.32 -2.99
C ALA A 121 -20.83 -13.01 -3.77
N GLN A 122 -21.16 -11.91 -3.08
CA GLN A 122 -21.23 -10.56 -3.68
C GLN A 122 -19.88 -10.15 -4.29
N PHE A 123 -18.77 -10.44 -3.59
CA PHE A 123 -17.42 -10.16 -4.11
C PHE A 123 -17.12 -10.97 -5.39
N ILE A 124 -17.39 -12.27 -5.41
CA ILE A 124 -17.17 -13.08 -6.63
C ILE A 124 -18.06 -12.61 -7.78
N ALA A 125 -19.31 -12.28 -7.49
CA ALA A 125 -20.27 -11.78 -8.48
C ALA A 125 -19.84 -10.43 -9.07
N SER A 126 -19.26 -9.54 -8.25
CA SER A 126 -18.69 -8.28 -8.77
C SER A 126 -17.49 -8.54 -9.67
N LEU A 127 -16.59 -9.47 -9.34
CA LEU A 127 -15.45 -9.84 -10.21
C LEU A 127 -15.89 -10.36 -11.58
N ILE A 128 -16.87 -11.28 -11.61
CA ILE A 128 -17.43 -11.81 -12.85
C ILE A 128 -18.16 -10.70 -13.61
N GLY A 129 -18.92 -9.87 -12.89
CA GLY A 129 -19.65 -8.77 -13.49
C GLY A 129 -18.72 -7.76 -14.18
N ASP A 130 -17.63 -7.40 -13.52
CA ASP A 130 -16.62 -6.51 -14.07
C ASP A 130 -15.92 -7.12 -15.29
N ALA A 131 -15.65 -8.43 -15.29
CA ALA A 131 -15.08 -9.11 -16.46
C ALA A 131 -16.02 -9.10 -17.67
N LEU A 132 -17.33 -9.22 -17.44
CA LEU A 132 -18.36 -9.23 -18.49
C LEU A 132 -18.88 -7.83 -18.84
N ALA A 133 -18.27 -6.77 -18.29
CA ALA A 133 -18.70 -5.41 -18.56
C ALA A 133 -18.60 -5.10 -20.07
N PRO A 134 -19.63 -4.49 -20.68
CA PRO A 134 -19.65 -4.23 -22.13
C PRO A 134 -18.55 -3.24 -22.56
N SER A 135 -18.01 -2.45 -21.63
CA SER A 135 -16.86 -1.57 -21.83
C SER A 135 -15.54 -2.31 -22.02
N ASN A 136 -15.43 -3.57 -21.60
CA ASN A 136 -14.21 -4.38 -21.77
C ASN A 136 -14.19 -5.17 -23.08
N SER A 137 -15.31 -5.14 -23.82
CA SER A 137 -15.44 -5.78 -25.13
C SER A 137 -14.74 -4.96 -26.23
N PRO A 138 -14.26 -5.59 -27.32
CA PRO A 138 -13.80 -4.89 -28.53
C PRO A 138 -14.85 -3.94 -29.14
N LEU A 139 -16.13 -4.11 -28.79
CA LEU A 139 -17.22 -3.21 -29.17
C LEU A 139 -17.24 -1.91 -28.36
N ASN A 140 -16.26 -1.65 -27.50
CA ASN A 140 -16.18 -0.38 -26.78
C ASN A 140 -16.16 0.80 -27.77
N PRO A 141 -17.02 1.84 -27.59
CA PRO A 141 -17.09 2.97 -28.50
C PRO A 141 -15.75 3.71 -28.65
N LEU A 142 -14.93 3.77 -27.60
CA LEU A 142 -13.59 4.35 -27.66
C LEU A 142 -12.64 3.50 -28.51
N ALA A 143 -12.71 2.18 -28.37
CA ALA A 143 -11.90 1.24 -29.16
C ALA A 143 -12.23 1.32 -30.65
N LEU A 144 -13.53 1.40 -30.99
CA LEU A 144 -13.97 1.54 -32.37
C LEU A 144 -13.60 2.90 -32.96
N LYS A 145 -13.75 4.01 -32.22
CA LYS A 145 -13.28 5.33 -32.66
C LYS A 145 -11.78 5.31 -32.96
N GLU A 146 -10.99 4.74 -32.06
CA GLU A 146 -9.53 4.66 -32.22
C GLU A 146 -9.12 3.73 -33.36
N LEU A 147 -9.86 2.64 -33.58
CA LEU A 147 -9.68 1.75 -34.72
C LEU A 147 -9.79 2.52 -36.05
N PHE A 148 -10.84 3.32 -36.20
CA PHE A 148 -11.04 4.14 -37.40
C PHE A 148 -10.00 5.26 -37.51
N ASN A 149 -9.74 5.99 -36.41
CA ASN A 149 -8.78 7.11 -36.39
C ASN A 149 -7.35 6.67 -36.71
N SER A 150 -6.95 5.48 -36.25
CA SER A 150 -5.61 4.92 -36.46
C SER A 150 -5.49 4.06 -37.73
N GLY A 151 -6.56 3.90 -38.50
CA GLY A 151 -6.60 3.02 -39.68
C GLY A 151 -6.30 1.55 -39.36
N GLY A 152 -6.64 1.08 -38.16
CA GLY A 152 -6.32 -0.28 -37.69
C GLY A 152 -4.98 -0.42 -36.96
N GLY A 153 -4.14 0.63 -36.92
CA GLY A 153 -2.85 0.60 -36.26
C GLY A 153 -2.93 0.35 -34.73
N SER A 154 -4.02 0.76 -34.08
CA SER A 154 -4.25 0.51 -32.65
C SER A 154 -4.37 -0.97 -32.31
N LEU A 155 -5.04 -1.78 -33.14
CA LEU A 155 -5.18 -3.23 -32.92
C LEU A 155 -3.86 -3.97 -33.07
N ILE A 156 -3.03 -3.59 -34.04
CA ILE A 156 -1.71 -4.21 -34.24
C ILE A 156 -0.81 -3.94 -33.03
N LYS A 157 -0.80 -2.69 -32.54
CA LYS A 157 -0.08 -2.32 -31.31
C LYS A 157 -0.63 -3.06 -30.10
N GLY A 158 -1.95 -3.13 -29.96
CA GLY A 158 -2.62 -3.83 -28.87
C GLY A 158 -2.36 -5.33 -28.83
N ALA A 159 -2.38 -5.99 -29.99
CA ALA A 159 -2.04 -7.40 -30.13
C ALA A 159 -0.57 -7.68 -29.77
N ARG A 160 0.35 -6.77 -30.15
CA ARG A 160 1.75 -6.83 -29.74
C ARG A 160 1.90 -6.70 -28.22
N HIS A 161 1.19 -5.75 -27.59
CA HIS A 161 1.18 -5.61 -26.13
C HIS A 161 0.65 -6.86 -25.44
N LEU A 162 -0.46 -7.44 -25.93
CA LEU A 162 -1.03 -8.68 -25.38
C LEU A 162 -0.06 -9.85 -25.50
N TYR A 163 0.62 -9.99 -26.64
CA TYR A 163 1.62 -11.03 -26.83
C TYR A 163 2.81 -10.86 -25.88
N ASP A 164 3.30 -9.64 -25.71
CA ASP A 164 4.38 -9.33 -24.76
C ASP A 164 3.97 -9.61 -23.32
N ASP A 165 2.75 -9.22 -22.92
CA ASP A 165 2.22 -9.46 -21.59
C ASP A 165 1.92 -10.95 -21.31
N LEU A 166 1.53 -11.73 -22.32
CA LEU A 166 1.38 -13.19 -22.19
C LEU A 166 2.73 -13.87 -21.91
N LEU A 167 3.80 -13.42 -22.57
CA LEU A 167 5.14 -13.99 -22.41
C LEU A 167 5.85 -13.50 -21.14
N HIS A 168 5.79 -12.20 -20.86
CA HIS A 168 6.63 -11.55 -19.86
C HIS A 168 5.87 -11.05 -18.62
N ASN A 169 4.53 -11.10 -18.63
CA ASN A 169 3.68 -10.64 -17.53
C ASN A 169 2.55 -11.64 -17.17
N HIS A 170 2.69 -12.92 -17.57
CA HIS A 170 1.76 -14.01 -17.28
C HIS A 170 0.29 -13.72 -17.65
N GLY A 171 0.09 -12.93 -18.72
CA GLY A 171 -1.24 -12.60 -19.25
C GLY A 171 -1.98 -11.46 -18.54
N LEU A 172 -1.36 -10.80 -17.56
CA LEU A 172 -1.91 -9.57 -16.97
C LEU A 172 -1.46 -8.35 -17.79
N PRO A 173 -2.32 -7.33 -17.98
CA PRO A 173 -1.92 -6.08 -18.63
C PRO A 173 -0.78 -5.37 -17.88
N SER A 174 0.27 -4.97 -18.60
CA SER A 174 1.33 -4.15 -18.04
C SER A 174 0.80 -2.80 -17.55
N GLN A 175 1.03 -2.47 -16.28
CA GLN A 175 0.56 -1.20 -15.69
C GLN A 175 1.53 -0.04 -15.89
N VAL A 176 2.80 -0.33 -16.22
CA VAL A 176 3.86 0.66 -16.37
C VAL A 176 4.83 0.25 -17.47
N ASN A 177 5.41 1.23 -18.16
CA ASN A 177 6.51 0.98 -19.07
C ASN A 177 7.80 0.71 -18.25
N LYS A 178 8.21 -0.57 -18.16
CA LYS A 178 9.41 -1.00 -17.42
C LYS A 178 10.72 -0.46 -18.03
N GLN A 179 10.72 -0.03 -19.29
CA GLN A 179 11.92 0.47 -19.97
C GLN A 179 12.15 1.97 -19.72
N ALA A 180 11.15 2.67 -19.20
CA ALA A 180 11.23 4.11 -18.93
C ALA A 180 12.07 4.44 -17.69
N PHE A 181 12.27 3.48 -16.78
CA PHE A 181 12.93 3.70 -15.50
C PHE A 181 14.05 2.70 -15.25
N GLU A 182 15.15 3.20 -14.71
CA GLU A 182 16.32 2.44 -14.29
C GLU A 182 16.80 3.00 -12.95
N VAL A 183 16.73 2.14 -11.92
CA VAL A 183 17.20 2.45 -10.56
C VAL A 183 18.69 2.76 -10.62
N GLY A 184 19.11 3.86 -10.00
CA GLY A 184 20.48 4.39 -10.04
C GLY A 184 20.79 5.33 -11.21
N LYS A 185 19.94 5.40 -12.25
CA LYS A 185 20.11 6.35 -13.37
C LYS A 185 19.08 7.46 -13.41
N ASN A 186 17.80 7.11 -13.24
CA ASN A 186 16.70 8.10 -13.24
C ASN A 186 15.72 7.94 -12.07
N LEU A 187 15.86 6.88 -11.27
CA LEU A 187 15.26 6.72 -9.95
C LEU A 187 16.37 6.45 -8.93
N ALA A 188 16.19 6.84 -7.67
CA ALA A 188 17.20 6.65 -6.60
C ALA A 188 18.57 7.24 -6.95
N THR A 189 18.59 8.43 -7.54
CA THR A 189 19.80 9.07 -8.06
C THR A 189 20.48 9.98 -7.04
N THR A 190 20.01 10.03 -5.79
CA THR A 190 20.62 10.88 -4.77
C THR A 190 22.00 10.36 -4.41
N ALA A 191 23.01 11.21 -4.57
CA ALA A 191 24.40 10.81 -4.39
C ALA A 191 24.65 10.33 -2.95
N GLY A 192 25.28 9.17 -2.84
CA GLY A 192 25.61 8.53 -1.56
C GLY A 192 26.53 7.34 -1.77
N SER A 193 26.85 6.63 -0.70
CA SER A 193 27.60 5.37 -0.79
C SER A 193 27.12 4.39 0.27
N VAL A 194 27.26 3.10 -0.02
CA VAL A 194 27.07 2.05 0.97
C VAL A 194 28.23 2.13 1.96
N VAL A 195 27.92 2.23 3.25
CA VAL A 195 28.92 2.35 4.34
C VAL A 195 28.97 1.12 5.23
N PHE A 196 27.95 0.26 5.17
CA PHE A 196 27.93 -1.02 5.86
C PHE A 196 27.06 -2.02 5.08
N ARG A 197 27.44 -3.30 5.15
CA ARG A 197 26.70 -4.40 4.55
C ARG A 197 26.78 -5.61 5.46
N ASN A 198 25.65 -6.24 5.70
CA ASN A 198 25.57 -7.60 6.23
C ASN A 198 24.68 -8.46 5.31
N GLU A 199 24.31 -9.65 5.75
CA GLU A 199 23.49 -10.55 4.94
C GLU A 199 22.09 -10.01 4.65
N LEU A 200 21.50 -9.23 5.56
CA LEU A 200 20.11 -8.76 5.48
C LEU A 200 19.98 -7.37 4.84
N LEU A 201 20.96 -6.49 5.02
CA LEU A 201 20.86 -5.11 4.58
C LEU A 201 22.17 -4.49 4.12
N GLU A 202 22.03 -3.48 3.27
CA GLU A 202 23.03 -2.45 3.01
C GLU A 202 22.59 -1.16 3.71
N LEU A 203 23.52 -0.49 4.37
CA LEU A 203 23.31 0.83 4.94
C LEU A 203 23.94 1.87 4.02
N ILE A 204 23.11 2.75 3.48
CA ILE A 204 23.51 3.83 2.59
C ILE A 204 23.64 5.10 3.42
N GLN A 205 24.75 5.81 3.29
CA GLN A 205 24.90 7.18 3.76
C GLN A 205 24.88 8.12 2.55
N TYR A 206 23.99 9.10 2.58
CA TYR A 206 23.90 10.07 1.49
C TYR A 206 24.88 11.23 1.66
N ARG A 207 25.31 11.80 0.53
CA ARG A 207 26.13 13.00 0.50
C ARG A 207 25.28 14.19 0.96
N PRO A 208 25.75 15.00 1.93
CA PRO A 208 25.06 16.21 2.36
C PRO A 208 24.80 17.19 1.21
N LEU A 209 23.70 17.94 1.29
CA LEU A 209 23.29 18.97 0.31
C LEU A 209 23.18 20.37 0.94
N SER A 210 23.74 20.57 2.13
CA SER A 210 23.72 21.81 2.89
C SER A 210 25.11 22.16 3.41
N GLU A 211 25.36 23.45 3.70
CA GLU A 211 26.63 23.90 4.28
C GLU A 211 26.77 23.47 5.74
N LYS A 212 25.65 23.52 6.50
CA LYS A 212 25.56 23.06 7.89
C LYS A 212 24.65 21.85 8.00
N GLN A 213 24.97 20.98 8.96
CA GLN A 213 24.19 19.79 9.26
C GLN A 213 23.96 19.64 10.77
N TYR A 214 22.83 19.08 11.16
CA TYR A 214 22.54 18.73 12.54
C TYR A 214 23.41 17.56 13.03
N LEU A 215 23.70 17.53 14.33
CA LEU A 215 24.56 16.53 14.94
C LEU A 215 23.94 15.13 14.91
N LYS A 216 22.62 15.02 15.14
CA LYS A 216 21.92 13.73 15.18
C LYS A 216 21.50 13.30 13.77
N PRO A 217 21.90 12.10 13.32
CA PRO A 217 21.48 11.62 12.01
C PRO A 217 20.04 11.11 12.00
N LEU A 218 19.50 10.98 10.79
CA LEU A 218 18.23 10.35 10.49
C LEU A 218 18.50 8.99 9.80
N LEU A 219 18.01 7.90 10.39
CA LEU A 219 18.02 6.57 9.80
C LEU A 219 16.61 6.22 9.31
N ILE A 220 16.48 6.07 7.99
CA ILE A 220 15.22 5.69 7.34
C ILE A 220 15.17 4.16 7.20
N VAL A 221 14.07 3.59 7.68
CA VAL A 221 13.75 2.17 7.72
C VAL A 221 12.54 1.91 6.81
N PRO A 222 12.77 1.61 5.52
CA PRO A 222 11.70 1.34 4.59
C PRO A 222 11.03 -0.01 4.89
N PRO A 223 9.85 -0.29 4.30
CA PRO A 223 9.26 -1.61 4.37
C PRO A 223 10.16 -2.66 3.72
N GLN A 224 10.10 -3.89 4.23
CA GLN A 224 10.67 -5.07 3.58
C GLN A 224 9.85 -5.51 2.35
N ILE A 225 8.61 -5.01 2.26
CA ILE A 225 7.69 -5.20 1.14
C ILE A 225 7.92 -4.06 0.15
N ASN A 226 8.39 -4.41 -1.05
CA ASN A 226 8.97 -3.51 -2.06
C ASN A 226 10.29 -2.85 -1.61
N LYS A 227 10.88 -2.04 -2.48
CA LYS A 227 12.24 -1.51 -2.32
C LYS A 227 12.27 -0.12 -1.68
N PHE A 228 13.41 0.25 -1.11
CA PHE A 228 13.55 1.49 -0.32
C PHE A 228 13.34 2.78 -1.11
N TYR A 229 13.54 2.75 -2.43
CA TYR A 229 13.58 3.95 -3.26
C TYR A 229 12.24 4.67 -3.40
N ILE A 230 11.19 4.22 -2.71
CA ILE A 230 9.99 5.05 -2.49
C ILE A 230 10.33 6.37 -1.80
N PHE A 231 11.37 6.42 -0.96
CA PHE A 231 11.82 7.67 -0.33
C PHE A 231 12.73 8.52 -1.23
N ASP A 232 13.16 7.98 -2.37
CA ASP A 232 14.14 8.58 -3.28
C ASP A 232 13.79 8.24 -4.73
N LEU A 233 12.59 8.65 -5.19
CA LEU A 233 12.15 8.40 -6.57
C LEU A 233 12.90 9.32 -7.56
N SER A 234 12.22 10.32 -8.09
CA SER A 234 12.81 11.39 -8.90
C SER A 234 13.27 12.54 -8.02
N THR A 235 14.14 13.40 -8.53
CA THR A 235 14.68 14.59 -7.83
C THR A 235 13.58 15.46 -7.20
N GLU A 236 12.44 15.62 -7.87
CA GLU A 236 11.30 16.41 -7.38
C GLU A 236 10.47 15.70 -6.31
N LYS A 237 10.56 14.37 -6.23
CA LYS A 237 9.80 13.51 -5.31
C LYS A 237 10.70 12.71 -4.36
N SER A 238 11.88 13.25 -4.05
CA SER A 238 12.82 12.62 -3.12
C SER A 238 12.69 13.24 -1.73
N PHE A 239 12.19 12.44 -0.79
CA PHE A 239 12.19 12.80 0.63
C PHE A 239 13.63 12.87 1.17
N VAL A 240 14.51 11.99 0.70
CA VAL A 240 15.93 11.99 1.04
C VAL A 240 16.57 13.34 0.69
N GLN A 241 16.40 13.83 -0.54
CA GLN A 241 16.94 15.14 -0.93
C GLN A 241 16.33 16.28 -0.11
N TYR A 242 15.04 16.21 0.20
CA TYR A 242 14.39 17.20 1.05
C TYR A 242 15.03 17.25 2.44
N ALA A 243 15.26 16.11 3.08
CA ALA A 243 15.93 16.04 4.38
C ALA A 243 17.38 16.54 4.32
N LEU A 244 18.15 16.15 3.30
CA LEU A 244 19.54 16.58 3.11
C LEU A 244 19.68 18.08 2.88
N LYS A 245 18.81 18.67 2.05
CA LYS A 245 18.80 20.13 1.79
C LYS A 245 18.49 20.94 3.05
N ASN A 246 17.76 20.35 4.01
CA ASN A 246 17.39 20.98 5.27
C ASN A 246 18.31 20.59 6.44
N GLY A 247 19.55 20.17 6.14
CA GLY A 247 20.61 19.98 7.14
C GLY A 247 20.56 18.68 7.91
N LEU A 248 19.69 17.72 7.56
CA LEU A 248 19.70 16.41 8.20
C LEU A 248 20.72 15.49 7.54
N GLN A 249 21.51 14.78 8.35
CA GLN A 249 22.38 13.72 7.85
C GLN A 249 21.57 12.44 7.68
N VAL A 250 21.40 11.96 6.45
CA VAL A 250 20.47 10.86 6.15
C VAL A 250 21.21 9.55 5.86
N PHE A 251 20.74 8.51 6.55
CA PHE A 251 21.07 7.12 6.30
C PHE A 251 19.81 6.36 5.87
N MET A 252 19.96 5.37 5.00
CA MET A 252 18.87 4.55 4.48
C MET A 252 19.23 3.08 4.56
N VAL A 253 18.31 2.28 5.10
CA VAL A 253 18.40 0.83 5.04
C VAL A 253 17.91 0.36 3.67
N SER A 254 18.76 -0.37 2.95
CA SER A 254 18.41 -1.09 1.73
C SER A 254 18.35 -2.59 2.04
N TRP A 255 17.13 -3.12 2.18
CA TRP A 255 16.91 -4.53 2.48
C TRP A 255 17.31 -5.44 1.31
N ARG A 256 17.93 -6.57 1.62
CA ARG A 256 18.17 -7.63 0.65
C ARG A 256 16.84 -8.27 0.24
N ASN A 257 16.67 -8.52 -1.05
CA ASN A 257 15.59 -9.38 -1.53
C ASN A 257 15.94 -10.85 -1.22
N PRO A 258 15.19 -11.54 -0.35
CA PRO A 258 15.53 -12.88 0.12
C PRO A 258 15.28 -13.95 -0.95
N ASP A 259 15.86 -15.13 -0.73
CA ASP A 259 15.64 -16.33 -1.54
C ASP A 259 15.31 -17.50 -0.62
N ALA A 260 14.99 -18.67 -1.19
CA ALA A 260 14.52 -19.83 -0.42
C ALA A 260 15.47 -20.27 0.72
N ARG A 261 16.77 -19.95 0.65
CA ARG A 261 17.75 -20.27 1.71
C ARG A 261 17.57 -19.41 2.95
N HIS A 262 17.00 -18.22 2.79
CA HIS A 262 16.78 -17.24 3.85
C HIS A 262 15.45 -17.44 4.59
N ARG A 263 14.78 -18.59 4.40
CA ARG A 263 13.42 -18.85 4.92
C ARG A 263 13.24 -18.63 6.42
N GLU A 264 14.30 -18.81 7.21
CA GLU A 264 14.29 -18.71 8.68
C GLU A 264 14.46 -17.25 9.18
N TRP A 265 14.61 -16.27 8.29
CA TRP A 265 14.70 -14.86 8.69
C TRP A 265 13.33 -14.35 9.14
N GLY A 266 13.13 -14.30 10.46
CA GLY A 266 11.94 -13.73 11.11
C GLY A 266 12.15 -12.29 11.57
N LEU A 267 11.13 -11.73 12.23
CA LEU A 267 11.15 -10.36 12.75
C LEU A 267 12.36 -10.10 13.65
N SER A 268 12.74 -11.07 14.50
CA SER A 268 13.92 -10.96 15.36
C SER A 268 15.22 -10.77 14.57
N THR A 269 15.39 -11.48 13.44
CA THR A 269 16.58 -11.35 12.59
C THR A 269 16.65 -9.94 11.97
N TYR A 270 15.53 -9.41 11.49
CA TYR A 270 15.46 -8.06 10.94
C TYR A 270 15.71 -6.99 12.01
N VAL A 271 15.21 -7.19 13.23
CA VAL A 271 15.44 -6.27 14.36
C VAL A 271 16.92 -6.26 14.79
N GLN A 272 17.58 -7.42 14.82
CA GLN A 272 19.03 -7.49 15.09
C GLN A 272 19.84 -6.75 14.02
N ALA A 273 19.54 -6.99 12.74
CA ALA A 273 20.20 -6.28 11.65
C ALA A 273 19.95 -4.76 11.72
N LEU A 274 18.75 -4.33 12.10
CA LEU A 274 18.44 -2.92 12.29
C LEU A 274 19.16 -2.30 13.50
N GLU A 275 19.33 -3.04 14.60
CA GLU A 275 20.15 -2.61 15.74
C GLU A 275 21.62 -2.42 15.34
N GLU A 276 22.17 -3.32 14.52
CA GLU A 276 23.52 -3.16 13.94
C GLU A 276 23.62 -1.89 13.09
N ALA A 277 22.68 -1.66 12.18
CA ALA A 277 22.64 -0.46 11.35
C ALA A 277 22.56 0.83 12.18
N LEU A 278 21.76 0.83 13.26
CA LEU A 278 21.67 1.93 14.22
C LEU A 278 23.02 2.20 14.89
N ASP A 279 23.73 1.16 15.33
CA ASP A 279 25.04 1.31 15.96
C ASP A 279 26.14 1.74 14.98
N VAL A 280 26.06 1.32 13.71
CA VAL A 280 26.93 1.82 12.63
C VAL A 280 26.68 3.32 12.39
N CYS A 281 25.42 3.76 12.29
CA CYS A 281 25.08 5.18 12.13
C CYS A 281 25.69 6.02 13.27
N ARG A 282 25.55 5.56 14.51
CA ARG A 282 26.14 6.22 15.69
C ARG A 282 27.67 6.25 15.62
N SER A 283 28.29 5.15 15.17
CA SER A 283 29.75 5.08 15.05
C SER A 283 30.30 6.00 13.95
N ILE A 284 29.61 6.13 12.82
CA ILE A 284 30.05 7.01 11.72
C ILE A 284 29.91 8.48 12.12
N THR A 285 28.77 8.83 12.73
CA THR A 285 28.44 10.23 13.03
C THR A 285 29.03 10.74 14.34
N ALA A 286 29.50 9.81 15.18
CA ALA A 286 29.83 10.03 16.59
C ALA A 286 28.65 10.55 17.43
N SER A 287 27.41 10.42 16.94
CA SER A 287 26.21 10.79 17.68
C SER A 287 25.88 9.76 18.75
N LYS A 288 25.39 10.22 19.89
CA LYS A 288 24.94 9.34 20.98
C LYS A 288 23.62 8.65 20.64
N ASP A 289 22.77 9.33 19.90
CA ASP A 289 21.40 8.96 19.54
C ASP A 289 21.08 9.28 18.06
N VAL A 290 20.05 8.63 17.51
CA VAL A 290 19.65 8.71 16.09
C VAL A 290 18.15 8.92 15.99
N HIS A 291 17.72 9.72 15.02
CA HIS A 291 16.30 9.81 14.64
C HIS A 291 15.94 8.63 13.75
N LEU A 292 14.85 7.94 14.06
CA LEU A 292 14.35 6.85 13.23
C LEU A 292 13.14 7.32 12.42
N LEU A 293 13.05 6.91 11.16
CA LEU A 293 11.85 7.05 10.36
C LEU A 293 11.50 5.70 9.74
N GLY A 294 10.38 5.11 10.15
CA GLY A 294 9.89 3.84 9.62
C GLY A 294 8.63 4.05 8.79
N ALA A 295 8.49 3.32 7.68
CA ALA A 295 7.25 3.27 6.91
C ALA A 295 6.66 1.88 6.80
N CYS A 296 5.33 1.77 6.90
CA CYS A 296 4.59 0.51 6.80
C CYS A 296 5.23 -0.60 7.69
N ALA A 297 5.61 -1.74 7.12
CA ALA A 297 6.29 -2.83 7.84
C ALA A 297 7.67 -2.45 8.41
N GLY A 298 8.33 -1.44 7.83
CA GLY A 298 9.56 -0.86 8.38
C GLY A 298 9.30 -0.14 9.71
N GLY A 299 8.14 0.51 9.85
CA GLY A 299 7.68 1.10 11.11
C GLY A 299 7.37 0.05 12.18
N LEU A 300 6.78 -1.09 11.80
CA LEU A 300 6.59 -2.23 12.70
C LEU A 300 7.94 -2.78 13.21
N THR A 301 8.89 -2.99 12.30
CA THR A 301 10.25 -3.46 12.65
C THR A 301 10.97 -2.46 13.56
N MET A 302 10.80 -1.16 13.28
CA MET A 302 11.31 -0.07 14.10
C MET A 302 10.68 -0.05 15.51
N ALA A 303 9.37 -0.24 15.63
CA ALA A 303 8.68 -0.31 16.93
C ALA A 303 9.17 -1.51 17.76
N ALA A 304 9.32 -2.68 17.11
CA ALA A 304 9.88 -3.87 17.72
C ALA A 304 11.31 -3.64 18.21
N LEU A 305 12.16 -2.97 17.42
CA LEU A 305 13.50 -2.55 17.85
C LEU A 305 13.44 -1.62 19.06
N GLN A 306 12.57 -0.60 19.05
CA GLN A 306 12.46 0.33 20.18
C GLN A 306 12.03 -0.38 21.47
N GLY A 307 11.09 -1.32 21.38
CA GLY A 307 10.72 -2.18 22.51
C GLY A 307 11.88 -3.06 22.99
N HIS A 308 12.64 -3.66 22.07
CA HIS A 308 13.83 -4.46 22.40
C HIS A 308 14.91 -3.61 23.11
N LEU A 309 15.18 -2.42 22.59
CA LEU A 309 16.11 -1.46 23.22
C LEU A 309 15.60 -0.98 24.58
N GLN A 310 14.29 -0.78 24.74
CA GLN A 310 13.67 -0.45 26.02
C GLN A 310 13.90 -1.58 27.03
N ALA A 311 13.66 -2.83 26.67
CA ALA A 311 13.87 -4.00 27.53
C ALA A 311 15.35 -4.13 27.95
N LYS A 312 16.28 -3.82 27.03
CA LYS A 312 17.74 -3.76 27.29
C LYS A 312 18.20 -2.50 28.03
N ARG A 313 17.31 -1.55 28.34
CA ARG A 313 17.63 -0.23 28.93
C ARG A 313 18.58 0.61 28.07
N GLN A 314 18.48 0.46 26.75
CA GLN A 314 19.28 1.15 25.72
C GLN A 314 18.44 2.09 24.85
N LEU A 315 17.18 2.38 25.22
CA LEU A 315 16.28 3.25 24.45
C LEU A 315 16.88 4.64 24.16
N ARG A 316 17.80 5.13 25.00
CA ARG A 316 18.58 6.36 24.79
C ARG A 316 19.39 6.42 23.49
N LYS A 317 19.54 5.29 22.77
CA LYS A 317 20.14 5.27 21.42
C LYS A 317 19.22 5.92 20.37
N VAL A 318 17.94 6.13 20.68
CA VAL A 318 16.95 6.72 19.77
C VAL A 318 16.55 8.11 20.28
N ALA A 319 16.67 9.11 19.42
CA ALA A 319 16.38 10.51 19.75
C ALA A 319 14.89 10.85 19.57
N SER A 320 14.32 10.45 18.43
CA SER A 320 12.90 10.55 18.12
C SER A 320 12.53 9.50 17.08
N ALA A 321 11.23 9.22 16.90
CA ALA A 321 10.74 8.27 15.91
C ALA A 321 9.64 8.87 15.03
N THR A 322 9.72 8.67 13.72
CA THR A 322 8.68 9.03 12.76
C THR A 322 8.07 7.77 12.18
N TYR A 323 6.75 7.62 12.29
CA TYR A 323 5.98 6.49 11.80
C TYR A 323 5.13 6.94 10.61
N ALA A 324 5.48 6.50 9.41
CA ALA A 324 4.71 6.81 8.21
C ALA A 324 3.85 5.61 7.80
N VAL A 325 2.52 5.80 7.78
CA VAL A 325 1.54 4.78 7.38
C VAL A 325 1.85 3.39 7.99
N SER A 326 2.22 3.39 9.27
CA SER A 326 2.74 2.22 9.98
C SER A 326 1.68 1.67 10.93
N LEU A 327 1.41 0.38 10.80
CA LEU A 327 0.37 -0.31 11.56
C LEU A 327 1.02 -1.11 12.70
N LEU A 328 0.69 -0.77 13.94
CA LEU A 328 1.11 -1.48 15.16
C LEU A 328 -0.09 -2.15 15.84
N ASP A 329 -1.23 -1.45 15.87
CA ASP A 329 -2.55 -2.01 16.15
C ASP A 329 -3.13 -2.56 14.83
N CYS A 330 -3.14 -3.89 14.72
CA CYS A 330 -3.59 -4.61 13.55
C CYS A 330 -5.09 -4.91 13.52
N GLN A 331 -5.87 -4.41 14.50
CA GLN A 331 -7.32 -4.57 14.46
C GLN A 331 -7.89 -3.73 13.32
N ILE A 332 -8.38 -4.38 12.27
CA ILE A 332 -9.03 -3.70 11.15
C ILE A 332 -10.40 -4.34 10.88
N ASP A 333 -11.45 -3.52 10.91
CA ASP A 333 -12.80 -3.93 10.56
C ASP A 333 -12.93 -4.00 9.03
N SER A 334 -12.60 -5.15 8.45
CA SER A 334 -12.76 -5.40 7.00
C SER A 334 -13.60 -6.66 6.76
N PRO A 335 -14.58 -6.65 5.83
CA PRO A 335 -15.31 -7.85 5.41
C PRO A 335 -14.40 -8.98 4.91
N ALA A 336 -13.13 -8.66 4.61
CA ALA A 336 -12.16 -9.64 4.19
C ALA A 336 -11.53 -10.47 5.31
N MET A 337 -11.64 -10.01 6.57
CA MET A 337 -11.35 -10.84 7.75
C MET A 337 -12.14 -12.14 7.72
N LEU A 338 -13.29 -12.14 7.04
CA LEU A 338 -14.12 -13.32 6.84
C LEU A 338 -13.42 -14.43 6.03
N PHE A 339 -12.35 -14.15 5.27
CA PHE A 339 -11.60 -15.17 4.52
C PHE A 339 -10.35 -15.69 5.27
N ALA A 340 -9.94 -15.02 6.35
CA ALA A 340 -8.76 -15.35 7.14
C ALA A 340 -9.11 -16.32 8.29
N ASP A 341 -9.64 -17.50 7.95
CA ASP A 341 -9.84 -18.59 8.93
C ASP A 341 -8.47 -19.19 9.34
N GLU A 342 -8.42 -19.79 10.53
CA GLU A 342 -7.23 -20.39 11.12
C GLU A 342 -6.61 -21.46 10.21
N GLN A 343 -7.45 -22.23 9.52
CA GLN A 343 -7.00 -23.22 8.54
C GLN A 343 -6.36 -22.58 7.29
N THR A 344 -6.82 -21.39 6.91
CA THR A 344 -6.29 -20.64 5.76
C THR A 344 -4.94 -20.03 6.11
N LEU A 345 -4.82 -19.45 7.30
CA LEU A 345 -3.59 -18.90 7.86
C LEU A 345 -2.51 -19.97 8.01
N GLU A 346 -2.83 -21.11 8.62
CA GLU A 346 -1.89 -22.23 8.78
C GLU A 346 -1.44 -22.81 7.43
N ALA A 347 -2.34 -22.90 6.46
CA ALA A 347 -1.97 -23.33 5.11
C ALA A 347 -1.10 -22.31 4.38
N ALA A 348 -1.33 -21.00 4.58
CA ALA A 348 -0.49 -19.95 4.02
C ALA A 348 0.93 -20.02 4.59
N LYS A 349 1.06 -20.16 5.92
CA LYS A 349 2.35 -20.40 6.58
C LYS A 349 3.04 -21.64 6.01
N ARG A 350 2.37 -22.79 5.97
CA ARG A 350 2.94 -24.04 5.42
C ARG A 350 3.41 -23.90 3.98
N ARG A 351 2.62 -23.23 3.12
CA ARG A 351 3.00 -22.99 1.73
C ARG A 351 4.26 -22.13 1.64
N SER A 352 4.31 -21.03 2.39
CA SER A 352 5.46 -20.14 2.43
C SER A 352 6.72 -20.87 2.91
N TYR A 353 6.60 -21.68 3.97
CA TYR A 353 7.70 -22.51 4.46
C TYR A 353 8.16 -23.59 3.47
N GLN A 354 7.25 -24.21 2.72
CA GLN A 354 7.60 -25.20 1.68
C GLN A 354 8.35 -24.54 0.51
N GLN A 355 7.97 -23.32 0.13
CA GLN A 355 8.63 -22.55 -0.93
C GLN A 355 9.89 -21.81 -0.43
N GLY A 356 10.03 -21.64 0.88
CA GLY A 356 11.08 -20.88 1.57
C GLY A 356 10.84 -19.36 1.60
N VAL A 357 10.11 -18.82 0.63
CA VAL A 357 9.72 -17.41 0.56
C VAL A 357 8.30 -17.26 0.00
N LEU A 358 7.62 -16.20 0.39
CA LEU A 358 6.43 -15.70 -0.30
C LEU A 358 6.88 -14.83 -1.49
N ASP A 359 6.48 -15.22 -2.70
CA ASP A 359 6.79 -14.46 -3.92
C ASP A 359 5.94 -13.17 -3.97
N GLY A 360 6.61 -12.02 -4.13
CA GLY A 360 5.94 -10.72 -4.21
C GLY A 360 4.95 -10.61 -5.37
N ARG A 361 5.08 -11.45 -6.41
CA ARG A 361 4.13 -11.51 -7.53
C ARG A 361 2.78 -12.12 -7.13
N ASP A 362 2.78 -13.06 -6.21
CA ASP A 362 1.53 -13.66 -5.70
C ASP A 362 0.74 -12.63 -4.90
N MET A 363 1.43 -11.84 -4.05
CA MET A 363 0.84 -10.70 -3.33
C MET A 363 0.30 -9.64 -4.30
N ALA A 364 1.10 -9.23 -5.30
CA ALA A 364 0.70 -8.23 -6.28
C ALA A 364 -0.50 -8.67 -7.13
N ARG A 365 -0.57 -9.97 -7.49
CA ARG A 365 -1.69 -10.55 -8.22
C ARG A 365 -2.97 -10.47 -7.40
N ILE A 366 -2.92 -10.82 -6.11
CA ILE A 366 -4.08 -10.71 -5.21
C ILE A 366 -4.55 -9.25 -5.13
N PHE A 367 -3.65 -8.27 -4.97
CA PHE A 367 -3.99 -6.84 -5.04
C PHE A 367 -4.67 -6.43 -6.35
N ALA A 368 -4.14 -6.86 -7.50
CA ALA A 368 -4.70 -6.52 -8.81
C ALA A 368 -6.13 -7.06 -9.00
N TRP A 369 -6.40 -8.29 -8.54
CA TRP A 369 -7.72 -8.92 -8.63
C TRP A 369 -8.75 -8.36 -7.65
N MET A 370 -8.35 -7.58 -6.63
CA MET A 370 -9.27 -6.98 -5.65
C MET A 370 -9.90 -5.65 -6.11
N ARG A 371 -9.26 -4.94 -7.07
CA ARG A 371 -9.88 -3.82 -7.82
C ARG A 371 -9.70 -4.03 -9.32
N PRO A 372 -10.36 -5.06 -9.89
CA PRO A 372 -10.13 -5.46 -11.27
C PRO A 372 -10.46 -4.32 -12.24
N ASN A 373 -11.43 -3.46 -11.95
CA ASN A 373 -11.77 -2.30 -12.79
C ASN A 373 -10.59 -1.33 -12.97
N ASP A 374 -9.98 -0.92 -11.86
CA ASP A 374 -8.94 0.10 -11.87
C ASP A 374 -7.57 -0.48 -12.25
N LEU A 375 -7.30 -1.73 -11.87
CA LEU A 375 -5.96 -2.33 -11.93
C LEU A 375 -5.79 -3.36 -13.05
N ILE A 376 -6.87 -3.83 -13.67
CA ILE A 376 -6.82 -4.80 -14.78
C ILE A 376 -7.54 -4.23 -15.99
N TRP A 377 -8.84 -3.92 -15.87
CA TRP A 377 -9.69 -3.57 -17.00
C TRP A 377 -9.39 -2.21 -17.62
N ASN A 378 -9.02 -1.20 -16.82
CA ASN A 378 -8.55 0.07 -17.36
C ASN A 378 -7.30 -0.09 -18.24
N TYR A 379 -6.35 -0.93 -17.82
CA TYR A 379 -5.14 -1.21 -18.61
C TYR A 379 -5.43 -2.14 -19.78
N TRP A 380 -6.36 -3.09 -19.64
CA TRP A 380 -6.84 -3.93 -20.74
C TRP A 380 -7.40 -3.08 -21.89
N VAL A 381 -8.31 -2.15 -21.59
CA VAL A 381 -8.90 -1.25 -22.58
C VAL A 381 -7.83 -0.34 -23.18
N ASN A 382 -6.99 0.30 -22.36
CA ASN A 382 -5.97 1.23 -22.86
C ASN A 382 -4.85 0.55 -23.67
N ASN A 383 -4.28 -0.54 -23.15
CA ASN A 383 -3.11 -1.18 -23.75
C ASN A 383 -3.48 -2.03 -24.96
N TYR A 384 -4.54 -2.83 -24.84
CA TYR A 384 -4.88 -3.85 -25.84
C TYR A 384 -5.93 -3.37 -26.84
N LEU A 385 -6.96 -2.62 -26.40
CA LEU A 385 -8.00 -2.15 -27.32
C LEU A 385 -7.61 -0.82 -27.99
N LEU A 386 -7.04 0.12 -27.24
CA LEU A 386 -6.61 1.42 -27.78
C LEU A 386 -5.17 1.43 -28.30
N GLY A 387 -4.38 0.38 -28.04
CA GLY A 387 -2.98 0.29 -28.46
C GLY A 387 -2.08 1.36 -27.83
N LYS A 388 -2.51 1.96 -26.72
CA LYS A 388 -1.74 2.98 -25.99
C LYS A 388 -0.63 2.31 -25.20
N GLN A 389 0.48 3.00 -25.00
CA GLN A 389 1.51 2.52 -24.09
C GLN A 389 1.06 2.72 -22.64
N PRO A 390 1.42 1.80 -21.73
CA PRO A 390 1.18 2.01 -20.31
C PRO A 390 1.92 3.26 -19.84
N PRO A 391 1.31 4.04 -18.94
CA PRO A 391 1.88 5.31 -18.52
C PRO A 391 3.23 5.11 -17.80
N ALA A 392 4.16 6.04 -18.00
CA ALA A 392 5.45 6.06 -17.33
C ALA A 392 5.33 6.80 -15.98
N PHE A 393 4.65 6.16 -15.01
CA PHE A 393 4.58 6.66 -13.64
C PHE A 393 5.61 5.95 -12.75
N ASP A 394 6.49 6.74 -12.13
CA ASP A 394 7.54 6.32 -11.20
C ASP A 394 7.00 5.48 -10.03
N ILE A 395 5.87 5.90 -9.45
CA ILE A 395 5.22 5.17 -8.34
C ILE A 395 4.73 3.78 -8.78
N LEU A 396 4.20 3.64 -10.00
CA LEU A 396 3.75 2.35 -10.52
C LEU A 396 4.94 1.44 -10.85
N TYR A 397 6.06 2.02 -11.31
CA TYR A 397 7.30 1.28 -11.51
C TYR A 397 7.78 0.68 -10.18
N TRP A 398 7.83 1.51 -9.12
CA TRP A 398 8.17 1.04 -7.77
C TRP A 398 7.22 -0.07 -7.28
N ASN A 399 5.91 0.09 -7.48
CA ASN A 399 4.93 -0.88 -7.01
C ASN A 399 5.07 -2.26 -7.69
N ASN A 400 5.54 -2.28 -8.94
CA ASN A 400 5.76 -3.51 -9.70
C ASN A 400 7.14 -4.14 -9.46
N ASP A 401 8.08 -3.40 -8.86
CA ASP A 401 9.41 -3.88 -8.48
C ASP A 401 9.38 -4.48 -7.07
N ASN A 402 8.65 -5.58 -6.96
CA ASN A 402 8.37 -6.25 -5.70
C ASN A 402 9.58 -7.00 -5.13
N THR A 403 9.49 -7.28 -3.83
CA THR A 403 10.45 -8.09 -3.07
C THR A 403 9.76 -9.34 -2.55
N ARG A 404 10.55 -10.37 -2.25
CA ARG A 404 10.08 -11.59 -1.60
C ARG A 404 10.08 -11.41 -0.08
N LEU A 405 9.22 -12.14 0.62
CA LEU A 405 9.24 -12.19 2.08
C LEU A 405 9.70 -13.58 2.54
N PRO A 406 10.64 -13.69 3.50
CA PRO A 406 11.00 -14.98 4.07
C PRO A 406 9.81 -15.64 4.76
N ALA A 407 9.77 -16.97 4.79
CA ALA A 407 8.66 -17.71 5.38
C ALA A 407 8.45 -17.40 6.87
N ALA A 408 9.53 -17.25 7.65
CA ALA A 408 9.46 -16.90 9.06
C ALA A 408 8.85 -15.50 9.27
N LEU A 409 9.36 -14.46 8.59
CA LEU A 409 8.79 -13.11 8.68
C LEU A 409 7.33 -13.07 8.20
N HIS A 410 7.00 -13.81 7.14
CA HIS A 410 5.62 -13.94 6.66
C HIS A 410 4.71 -14.54 7.75
N GLY A 411 5.17 -15.60 8.42
CA GLY A 411 4.48 -16.19 9.56
C GLY A 411 4.28 -15.20 10.71
N ASP A 412 5.35 -14.47 11.09
CA ASP A 412 5.31 -13.46 12.14
C ASP A 412 4.29 -12.35 11.83
N LEU A 413 4.23 -11.89 10.58
CA LEU A 413 3.23 -10.90 10.14
C LEU A 413 1.81 -11.45 10.25
N LEU A 414 1.57 -12.70 9.85
CA LEU A 414 0.26 -13.34 9.98
C LEU A 414 -0.17 -13.44 11.46
N ASP A 415 0.76 -13.78 12.35
CA ASP A 415 0.50 -13.85 13.79
C ASP A 415 0.25 -12.47 14.39
N LEU A 416 0.98 -11.44 13.95
CA LEU A 416 0.74 -10.05 14.32
C LEU A 416 -0.68 -9.61 13.93
N PHE A 417 -1.11 -9.92 12.70
CA PHE A 417 -2.44 -9.56 12.24
C PHE A 417 -3.56 -10.34 12.97
N LYS A 418 -3.32 -11.60 13.31
CA LYS A 418 -4.31 -12.46 13.98
C LYS A 418 -4.46 -12.13 15.46
N HIS A 419 -3.33 -12.01 16.17
CA HIS A 419 -3.30 -11.91 17.63
C HIS A 419 -3.16 -10.48 18.13
N ASN A 420 -2.82 -9.53 17.25
CA ASN A 420 -2.60 -8.12 17.58
C ASN A 420 -1.75 -7.91 18.86
N PRO A 421 -0.60 -8.60 18.98
CA PRO A 421 0.09 -8.77 20.26
C PRO A 421 0.69 -7.47 20.81
N LEU A 422 0.96 -6.47 19.96
CA LEU A 422 1.57 -5.19 20.36
C LEU A 422 0.64 -4.30 21.20
N THR A 423 -0.65 -4.61 21.25
CA THR A 423 -1.62 -3.90 22.12
C THR A 423 -1.50 -4.29 23.59
N HIS A 424 -0.82 -5.41 23.88
CA HIS A 424 -0.65 -5.96 25.22
C HIS A 424 0.83 -6.00 25.62
N PRO A 425 1.21 -5.52 26.82
CA PRO A 425 2.58 -5.62 27.31
C PRO A 425 3.06 -7.08 27.32
N GLY A 426 4.18 -7.35 26.66
CA GLY A 426 4.77 -8.69 26.54
C GLY A 426 4.03 -9.63 25.60
N GLY A 427 3.03 -9.17 24.85
CA GLY A 427 2.31 -10.00 23.87
C GLY A 427 3.17 -10.42 22.68
N LEU A 428 4.19 -9.63 22.34
CA LEU A 428 5.19 -9.95 21.33
C LEU A 428 6.55 -10.12 22.01
N GLU A 429 7.26 -11.20 21.67
CA GLU A 429 8.66 -11.39 22.07
C GLU A 429 9.56 -11.25 20.83
N VAL A 430 10.60 -10.43 20.96
CA VAL A 430 11.58 -10.21 19.88
C VAL A 430 12.97 -10.32 20.47
N CYS A 431 13.84 -11.11 19.84
CA CYS A 431 15.21 -11.34 20.28
C CYS A 431 15.32 -11.77 21.76
N GLY A 432 14.39 -12.59 22.25
CA GLY A 432 14.36 -13.04 23.65
C GLY A 432 13.86 -11.99 24.64
N THR A 433 13.30 -10.87 24.18
CA THR A 433 12.81 -9.79 25.05
C THR A 433 11.32 -9.53 24.83
N PRO A 434 10.52 -9.41 25.92
CA PRO A 434 9.11 -9.04 25.81
C PRO A 434 8.97 -7.56 25.46
N ILE A 435 8.12 -7.26 24.48
CA ILE A 435 7.90 -5.90 23.97
C ILE A 435 6.76 -5.21 24.70
N ASP A 436 7.01 -3.98 25.13
CA ASP A 436 6.02 -3.12 25.77
C ASP A 436 6.13 -1.69 25.21
N LEU A 437 5.23 -1.37 24.26
CA LEU A 437 5.24 -0.08 23.56
C LEU A 437 4.90 1.10 24.48
N GLN A 438 4.16 0.87 25.57
CA GLN A 438 3.84 1.93 26.54
C GLN A 438 5.09 2.42 27.28
N LYS A 439 6.16 1.60 27.33
CA LYS A 439 7.44 1.99 27.91
C LYS A 439 8.40 2.62 26.90
N VAL A 440 8.03 2.66 25.62
CA VAL A 440 8.77 3.39 24.59
C VAL A 440 8.44 4.89 24.71
N THR A 441 9.19 5.58 25.57
CA THR A 441 8.96 6.99 25.94
C THR A 441 9.63 7.99 24.99
N VAL A 442 9.94 7.57 23.77
CA VAL A 442 10.59 8.42 22.76
C VAL A 442 9.53 9.27 22.07
N ASP A 443 9.84 10.55 21.81
CA ASP A 443 8.97 11.44 21.05
C ASP A 443 8.67 10.88 19.66
N SER A 444 7.39 10.86 19.31
CA SER A 444 6.89 10.22 18.10
C SER A 444 6.07 11.15 17.23
N PHE A 445 6.26 11.03 15.91
CA PHE A 445 5.49 11.72 14.88
C PHE A 445 4.87 10.67 13.95
N SER A 446 3.55 10.55 13.95
CA SER A 446 2.83 9.60 13.11
C SER A 446 2.08 10.30 11.98
N ILE A 447 2.17 9.76 10.77
CA ILE A 447 1.44 10.24 9.60
C ILE A 447 0.61 9.12 8.98
N ALA A 448 -0.66 9.43 8.69
CA ALA A 448 -1.57 8.54 7.96
C ALA A 448 -2.22 9.25 6.76
N GLY A 449 -2.72 8.49 5.80
CA GLY A 449 -3.51 9.01 4.69
C GLY A 449 -5.02 8.81 4.91
N ILE A 450 -5.83 9.84 4.72
CA ILE A 450 -7.29 9.75 4.90
C ILE A 450 -7.94 8.75 3.92
N ASN A 451 -7.37 8.61 2.72
CA ASN A 451 -7.81 7.68 1.68
C ASN A 451 -6.90 6.45 1.59
N ASP A 452 -6.15 6.17 2.66
CA ASP A 452 -5.32 4.98 2.75
C ASP A 452 -6.19 3.75 3.04
N HIS A 453 -6.30 2.88 2.04
CA HIS A 453 -7.00 1.61 2.16
C HIS A 453 -6.08 0.47 2.60
N ILE A 454 -4.77 0.65 2.49
CA ILE A 454 -3.75 -0.35 2.83
C ILE A 454 -3.63 -0.39 4.35
N THR A 455 -3.34 0.76 4.95
CA THR A 455 -3.30 0.97 6.41
C THR A 455 -4.32 2.04 6.78
N PRO A 456 -5.57 1.66 7.13
CA PRO A 456 -6.60 2.60 7.52
C PRO A 456 -6.14 3.57 8.61
N TRP A 457 -6.43 4.86 8.42
CA TRP A 457 -5.87 5.91 9.27
C TRP A 457 -6.30 5.80 10.74
N ASP A 458 -7.48 5.23 11.01
CA ASP A 458 -7.98 5.00 12.36
C ASP A 458 -7.15 3.93 13.08
N ALA A 459 -6.69 2.90 12.37
CA ALA A 459 -5.79 1.89 12.91
C ALA A 459 -4.36 2.44 13.13
N VAL A 460 -3.87 3.29 12.22
CA VAL A 460 -2.60 4.02 12.42
C VAL A 460 -2.71 5.02 13.59
N TYR A 461 -3.88 5.62 13.79
CA TYR A 461 -4.18 6.48 14.92
C TYR A 461 -4.11 5.71 16.24
N ARG A 462 -4.81 4.57 16.34
CA ARG A 462 -4.74 3.68 17.52
C ARG A 462 -3.31 3.18 17.78
N SER A 463 -2.57 2.85 16.71
CA SER A 463 -1.15 2.48 16.79
C SER A 463 -0.30 3.57 17.46
N THR A 464 -0.61 4.85 17.20
CA THR A 464 0.08 6.00 17.81
C THR A 464 -0.20 6.10 19.31
N LEU A 465 -1.40 5.70 19.76
CA LEU A 465 -1.77 5.70 21.17
C LEU A 465 -1.02 4.65 22.00
N LEU A 466 -0.50 3.59 21.36
CA LEU A 466 0.26 2.52 22.03
C LEU A 466 1.63 2.99 22.57
N LEU A 467 2.19 4.07 22.02
CA LEU A 467 3.49 4.60 22.40
C LEU A 467 3.42 5.44 23.68
N GLY A 468 4.46 5.35 24.52
CA GLY A 468 4.50 6.02 25.83
C GLY A 468 4.99 7.47 25.85
N GLY A 469 5.65 7.93 24.79
CA GLY A 469 6.26 9.27 24.72
C GLY A 469 5.30 10.40 24.37
N GLU A 470 5.85 11.58 24.11
CA GLU A 470 5.08 12.64 23.44
C GLU A 470 4.73 12.19 22.03
N ARG A 471 3.46 12.34 21.66
CA ARG A 471 2.91 11.81 20.41
C ARG A 471 2.28 12.94 19.63
N ARG A 472 2.67 13.10 18.38
CA ARG A 472 2.01 13.96 17.40
C ARG A 472 1.45 13.09 16.29
N PHE A 473 0.20 13.32 15.91
CA PHE A 473 -0.45 12.62 14.81
C PHE A 473 -0.90 13.62 13.75
N VAL A 474 -0.61 13.30 12.49
CA VAL A 474 -1.02 14.09 11.34
C VAL A 474 -1.77 13.20 10.35
N LEU A 475 -2.84 13.73 9.78
CA LEU A 475 -3.65 13.04 8.77
C LEU A 475 -3.58 13.81 7.46
N SER A 476 -2.96 13.23 6.43
CA SER A 476 -2.87 13.84 5.10
C SER A 476 -4.08 13.49 4.23
N ASN A 477 -4.49 14.39 3.34
CA ASN A 477 -5.55 14.17 2.36
C ASN A 477 -5.16 13.28 1.16
N ALA A 478 -4.42 12.21 1.44
CA ALA A 478 -3.77 11.37 0.46
C ALA A 478 -4.08 9.88 0.70
N GLY A 479 -3.78 9.05 -0.32
CA GLY A 479 -3.71 7.60 -0.17
C GLY A 479 -2.36 7.16 0.40
N HIS A 480 -2.14 5.84 0.53
CA HIS A 480 -0.97 5.25 1.20
C HIS A 480 0.38 5.86 0.79
N ILE A 481 0.71 5.78 -0.51
CA ILE A 481 1.99 6.25 -1.02
C ILE A 481 2.06 7.77 -1.04
N GLN A 482 0.96 8.44 -1.41
CA GLN A 482 0.90 9.90 -1.46
C GLN A 482 0.95 10.53 -0.07
N ALA A 483 0.61 9.79 1.00
CA ALA A 483 0.77 10.25 2.37
C ALA A 483 2.24 10.31 2.77
N ILE A 484 3.06 9.36 2.30
CA ILE A 484 4.52 9.40 2.46
C ILE A 484 5.12 10.48 1.55
N LEU A 485 4.82 10.39 0.25
CA LEU A 485 5.35 11.24 -0.82
C LEU A 485 4.46 12.43 -1.10
N ASN A 486 4.62 13.47 -0.28
CA ASN A 486 3.91 14.72 -0.43
C ASN A 486 4.90 15.89 -0.42
N PRO A 487 5.68 16.12 -1.49
CA PRO A 487 6.62 17.24 -1.51
C PRO A 487 5.90 18.59 -1.36
N PRO A 488 6.51 19.59 -0.70
CA PRO A 488 5.98 20.95 -0.65
C PRO A 488 5.72 21.52 -2.05
N GLY A 489 4.70 22.36 -2.18
CA GLY A 489 4.35 23.04 -3.43
C GLY A 489 3.14 22.45 -4.17
N ASN A 490 2.60 21.31 -3.75
CA ASN A 490 1.35 20.79 -4.28
C ASN A 490 0.14 21.60 -3.77
N PRO A 491 -0.59 22.36 -4.62
CA PRO A 491 -1.70 23.20 -4.20
C PRO A 491 -2.93 22.41 -3.74
N LYS A 492 -3.01 21.12 -4.10
CA LYS A 492 -4.10 20.22 -3.69
C LYS A 492 -3.81 19.49 -2.38
N ALA A 493 -2.59 19.56 -1.87
CA ALA A 493 -2.23 18.94 -0.61
C ALA A 493 -2.83 19.72 0.57
N ASN A 494 -3.35 18.99 1.54
CA ASN A 494 -3.67 19.51 2.85
C ASN A 494 -3.51 18.39 3.89
N PHE A 495 -3.40 18.79 5.14
CA PHE A 495 -3.34 17.86 6.26
C PHE A 495 -4.16 18.39 7.42
N ILE A 496 -4.48 17.50 8.34
CA ILE A 496 -5.27 17.77 9.52
C ILE A 496 -4.45 17.35 10.73
N GLU A 497 -4.45 18.18 11.76
CA GLU A 497 -3.79 17.88 13.02
C GLU A 497 -4.58 18.42 14.22
N ASN A 498 -4.39 17.77 15.36
CA ASN A 498 -4.93 18.22 16.64
C ASN A 498 -3.91 17.86 17.74
N ALA A 499 -3.63 18.84 18.60
CA ALA A 499 -2.66 18.69 19.68
C ALA A 499 -3.07 17.65 20.73
N LYS A 500 -4.38 17.45 20.93
CA LYS A 500 -4.88 16.49 21.92
C LYS A 500 -5.29 15.19 21.23
N LEU A 501 -4.61 14.09 21.56
CA LEU A 501 -4.99 12.76 21.11
C LEU A 501 -6.10 12.18 22.01
N SER A 502 -7.33 12.09 21.51
CA SER A 502 -8.43 11.41 22.19
C SER A 502 -8.37 9.89 21.99
N ALA A 503 -9.04 9.12 22.83
CA ALA A 503 -9.13 7.67 22.65
C ALA A 503 -9.92 7.28 21.38
N ASP A 504 -10.93 8.08 21.03
CA ASP A 504 -11.72 7.91 19.80
C ASP A 504 -11.07 8.69 18.64
N PRO A 505 -10.65 8.01 17.55
CA PRO A 505 -10.13 8.68 16.34
C PRO A 505 -11.14 9.63 15.70
N ARG A 506 -12.44 9.36 15.80
CA ARG A 506 -13.48 10.20 15.19
C ARG A 506 -13.61 11.52 15.95
N ALA A 507 -13.65 11.47 17.27
CA ALA A 507 -13.61 12.67 18.11
C ALA A 507 -12.37 13.53 17.81
N TRP A 508 -11.20 12.90 17.65
CA TRP A 508 -9.97 13.59 17.28
C TRP A 508 -10.13 14.35 15.95
N TYR A 509 -10.68 13.69 14.93
CA TYR A 509 -10.89 14.25 13.60
C TYR A 509 -11.86 15.45 13.62
N TYR A 510 -12.95 15.37 14.39
CA TYR A 510 -13.93 16.46 14.49
C TYR A 510 -13.33 17.73 15.10
N ASP A 511 -12.44 17.58 16.08
CA ASP A 511 -11.79 18.71 16.76
C ASP A 511 -10.53 19.21 16.03
N ALA A 512 -10.13 18.53 14.95
CA ALA A 512 -8.86 18.80 14.29
C ALA A 512 -8.91 19.98 13.34
N LYS A 513 -7.76 20.65 13.22
CA LYS A 513 -7.59 21.84 12.37
C LYS A 513 -7.00 21.42 11.05
N GLN A 514 -7.61 21.90 9.97
CA GLN A 514 -7.13 21.68 8.62
C GLN A 514 -6.09 22.76 8.25
N SER A 515 -4.96 22.31 7.74
CA SER A 515 -3.84 23.14 7.28
C SER A 515 -3.59 22.86 5.79
N ALA A 516 -3.42 23.92 5.01
CA ALA A 516 -3.13 23.80 3.58
C ALA A 516 -1.64 23.45 3.34
N GLY A 517 -1.37 22.68 2.29
CA GLY A 517 -0.02 22.28 1.89
C GLY A 517 0.39 20.89 2.36
N SER A 518 1.68 20.60 2.22
CA SER A 518 2.29 19.35 2.69
C SER A 518 2.54 19.38 4.20
N TRP A 519 2.53 18.21 4.83
CA TRP A 519 2.95 18.02 6.22
C TRP A 519 4.49 17.98 6.40
N TRP A 520 5.27 17.86 5.31
CA TRP A 520 6.73 17.78 5.38
C TRP A 520 7.38 18.96 6.13
N PRO A 521 6.95 20.23 5.93
CA PRO A 521 7.48 21.36 6.71
C PRO A 521 7.19 21.24 8.21
N GLU A 522 6.02 20.74 8.60
CA GLU A 522 5.67 20.53 10.01
C GLU A 522 6.50 19.44 10.66
N TRP A 523 6.75 18.35 9.93
CA TRP A 523 7.67 17.30 10.35
C TRP A 523 9.11 17.82 10.44
N LEU A 524 9.54 18.63 9.47
CA LEU A 524 10.88 19.21 9.46
C LEU A 524 11.11 20.09 10.70
N ASN A 525 10.16 20.98 11.01
CA ASN A 525 10.22 21.79 12.22
C ASN A 525 10.29 20.92 13.48
N TRP A 526 9.49 19.84 13.53
CA TRP A 526 9.44 18.92 14.66
C TRP A 526 10.74 18.13 14.86
N ILE A 527 11.37 17.65 13.78
CA ILE A 527 12.61 16.87 13.86
C ILE A 527 13.82 17.79 14.12
N GLN A 528 13.88 18.97 13.49
CA GLN A 528 14.98 19.93 13.70
C GLN A 528 15.06 20.41 15.15
N ALA A 529 13.91 20.60 15.82
CA ALA A 529 13.87 20.93 17.24
C ALA A 529 14.51 19.84 18.13
N ARG A 530 14.67 18.62 17.62
CA ARG A 530 15.22 17.46 18.34
C ARG A 530 16.59 17.02 17.81
N ALA A 531 17.07 17.62 16.73
CA ALA A 531 18.27 17.22 16.00
C ALA A 531 19.60 17.75 16.60
N GLY A 532 19.49 18.60 17.63
CA GLY A 532 20.63 19.15 18.36
C GLY A 532 21.25 20.37 17.67
N GLU A 533 22.51 20.65 18.00
CA GLU A 533 23.24 21.78 17.42
C GLU A 533 23.63 21.50 15.95
N GLN A 534 23.76 22.57 15.18
CA GLN A 534 24.30 22.51 13.82
C GLN A 534 25.82 22.62 13.85
N ARG A 535 26.47 21.87 12.98
CA ARG A 535 27.92 21.92 12.71
C ARG A 535 28.18 22.06 11.22
N GLU A 536 29.41 22.45 10.89
CA GLU A 536 29.88 22.41 9.50
C GLU A 536 29.78 21.01 8.92
N THR A 537 29.39 20.94 7.65
CA THR A 537 29.09 19.67 7.00
C THR A 537 30.35 18.86 6.74
N GLN A 538 30.28 17.58 7.09
CA GLN A 538 31.32 16.61 6.79
C GLN A 538 31.06 16.00 5.42
N LEU A 539 31.89 16.35 4.43
CA LEU A 539 31.76 15.85 3.06
C LEU A 539 32.24 14.41 2.89
N SER A 540 33.06 13.91 3.83
CA SER A 540 33.52 12.53 3.85
C SER A 540 32.37 11.58 4.19
N ILE A 541 32.20 10.53 3.38
CA ILE A 541 31.24 9.46 3.62
C ILE A 541 31.93 8.32 4.40
N GLY A 542 31.24 7.76 5.38
CA GLY A 542 31.76 6.72 6.26
C GLY A 542 32.73 7.23 7.33
N ASN A 543 33.51 6.32 7.89
CA ASN A 543 34.63 6.62 8.78
C ASN A 543 35.75 5.57 8.59
N ALA A 544 36.82 5.62 9.38
CA ALA A 544 37.92 4.67 9.27
C ALA A 544 37.52 3.20 9.50
N ARG A 545 36.48 2.94 10.30
CA ARG A 545 35.96 1.60 10.57
C ARG A 545 34.97 1.12 9.51
N TYR A 546 34.21 2.04 8.95
CA TYR A 546 33.14 1.82 7.99
C TYR A 546 33.40 2.72 6.76
N PRO A 547 34.39 2.37 5.92
CA PRO A 547 34.73 3.17 4.76
C PRO A 547 33.60 3.13 3.72
N ALA A 548 33.52 4.16 2.89
CA ALA A 548 32.63 4.14 1.74
C ALA A 548 33.00 2.99 0.79
N MET A 549 32.00 2.19 0.42
CA MET A 549 32.11 1.10 -0.55
C MET A 549 31.62 1.60 -1.92
N GLU A 550 30.70 0.87 -2.55
CA GLU A 550 30.07 1.28 -3.80
C GLU A 550 29.10 2.46 -3.64
N ALA A 551 28.83 3.14 -4.76
CA ALA A 551 27.89 4.25 -4.80
C ALA A 551 26.46 3.80 -4.52
N ALA A 552 25.65 4.69 -3.93
CA ALA A 552 24.20 4.53 -3.88
C ALA A 552 23.65 4.37 -5.33
N PRO A 553 22.65 3.52 -5.56
CA PRO A 553 21.73 2.92 -4.58
C PRO A 553 22.16 1.54 -4.02
N GLY A 554 23.43 1.14 -4.20
CA GLY A 554 23.96 -0.14 -3.71
C GLY A 554 23.62 -1.33 -4.61
N THR A 555 24.00 -2.54 -4.20
CA THR A 555 23.77 -3.76 -5.00
C THR A 555 22.46 -4.47 -4.68
N TYR A 556 21.99 -4.43 -3.44
CA TYR A 556 20.83 -5.21 -3.00
C TYR A 556 19.52 -4.77 -3.67
N VAL A 557 19.41 -3.48 -3.99
CA VAL A 557 18.24 -2.92 -4.67
C VAL A 557 18.03 -3.48 -6.07
N HIS A 558 19.08 -3.98 -6.72
CA HIS A 558 19.01 -4.52 -8.08
C HIS A 558 18.58 -5.99 -8.14
N VAL A 559 18.52 -6.68 -6.99
CA VAL A 559 18.11 -8.08 -6.90
C VAL A 559 16.61 -8.22 -7.18
N ARG A 560 16.23 -9.20 -8.01
CA ARG A 560 14.85 -9.51 -8.41
C ARG A 560 14.42 -10.88 -7.93
#